data_AF-A0A354C649-F1
#
_entry.id   AF-A0A354C649-F1
#
_cell.length_a   1.000
_cell.length_b   1.000
_cell.length_c   1.000
_cell.angle_alpha   90.00
_cell.angle_beta   90.00
_cell.angle_gamma   90.00
#
_symmetry.space_group_name_H-M   'P 1'
#
loop_
_entity.id
_entity.type
_entity.pdbx_description
1 polymer ?
#
loop_
_entity_poly.entity_id
_entity_poly.type
_entity_poly.pdbx_seq_one_letter_code
_entity_poly.pdbx_strand_id
1 'polypeptide(L)'
;MHPTNRKKILVGILLASIFFFMLLSIPAPDPPIAKGVAGKPFTWRQDATWNALEASFRQARNIGCDGLKEPIDAGFRQDKRYLATLATSQFRPGATIFTELEKNIFSLGTMVAACPERLQDYIDLVTRTRSLLKSQSEHWDMNDHVARDRLYRLIYGGRAALEEVMLQSPAGSYPGLILADKVPSVTPSYTFRTLNLHSGDILVSRGGAPTSALIARGNDYPGNFSHVALFYVEEKTGEPAIIESHIERGVVISRVDEYIRDKKLRIMVLRLRPDLLHLNNDPMLPHKAAQRAYEDVKARHIPYDFEMDYKDPSKQFCSEVASSAYRPLGVELWKGTTHMSSPGVVKWLSYFGVTHFETQAPADL
;
A
#
# COMPACT_ATOMS: atom_id res chain seq x y z
N MET A 1 -56.66 -27.20 31.44
CA MET A 1 -55.42 -26.38 31.49
C MET A 1 -55.80 -24.94 31.78
N HIS A 2 -55.53 -24.46 33.00
CA HIS A 2 -56.00 -23.16 33.47
C HIS A 2 -55.30 -21.96 32.78
N PRO A 3 -56.04 -20.87 32.45
CA PRO A 3 -55.51 -19.66 31.82
C PRO A 3 -54.48 -18.89 32.67
N THR A 4 -54.35 -19.22 33.96
CA THR A 4 -53.39 -18.62 34.90
C THR A 4 -51.93 -19.03 34.64
N ASN A 5 -51.67 -20.19 34.03
CA ASN A 5 -50.30 -20.65 33.76
C ASN A 5 -49.65 -19.95 32.55
N ARG A 6 -50.42 -19.62 31.51
CA ARG A 6 -49.90 -18.89 30.34
C ARG A 6 -49.43 -17.48 30.70
N LYS A 7 -50.17 -16.79 31.57
CA LYS A 7 -49.80 -15.44 32.04
C LYS A 7 -48.51 -15.45 32.86
N LYS A 8 -48.30 -16.46 33.71
CA LYS A 8 -47.05 -16.64 34.48
C LYS A 8 -45.85 -16.93 33.57
N ILE A 9 -46.03 -17.76 32.54
CA ILE A 9 -44.98 -18.07 31.57
C ILE A 9 -44.61 -16.83 30.75
N LEU A 10 -45.60 -16.06 30.26
CA LEU A 10 -45.37 -14.81 29.52
C LEU A 10 -44.64 -13.75 30.36
N VAL A 11 -45.01 -13.60 31.63
CA VAL A 11 -44.31 -12.70 32.56
C VAL A 11 -42.88 -13.18 32.80
N GLY A 12 -42.66 -14.49 32.94
CA GLY A 12 -41.32 -15.07 33.08
C GLY A 12 -40.43 -14.81 31.87
N ILE A 13 -40.95 -14.98 30.64
CA ILE A 13 -40.23 -14.67 29.40
C ILE A 13 -39.93 -13.18 29.31
N LEU A 14 -40.88 -12.30 29.62
CA LEU A 14 -40.67 -10.86 29.61
C LEU A 14 -39.56 -10.43 30.58
N LEU A 15 -39.59 -10.96 31.81
CA LEU A 15 -38.57 -10.68 32.82
C LEU A 15 -37.21 -11.23 32.41
N ALA A 16 -37.15 -12.42 31.83
CA ALA A 16 -35.91 -12.98 31.29
C ALA A 16 -35.35 -12.13 30.13
N SER A 17 -36.19 -11.68 29.21
CA SER A 17 -35.79 -10.81 28.11
C SER A 17 -35.33 -9.44 28.60
N ILE A 18 -36.00 -8.85 29.59
CA ILE A 18 -35.58 -7.59 30.23
C ILE A 18 -34.23 -7.79 30.93
N PHE A 19 -34.06 -8.89 31.66
CA PHE A 19 -32.80 -9.21 32.33
C PHE A 19 -31.67 -9.41 31.32
N PHE A 20 -31.91 -10.14 30.24
CA PHE A 20 -30.93 -10.35 29.16
C PHE A 20 -30.59 -9.03 28.46
N PHE A 21 -31.59 -8.18 28.22
CA PHE A 21 -31.38 -6.85 27.65
C PHE A 21 -30.56 -5.96 28.58
N MET A 22 -30.86 -5.94 29.89
CA MET A 22 -30.05 -5.21 30.87
C MET A 22 -28.61 -5.74 30.90
N LEU A 23 -28.42 -7.06 30.84
CA LEU A 23 -27.10 -7.69 30.85
C LEU A 23 -26.29 -7.33 29.59
N LEU A 24 -26.93 -7.32 28.41
CA LEU A 24 -26.33 -6.88 27.14
C LEU A 24 -26.15 -5.34 27.06
N SER A 25 -26.83 -4.58 27.91
CA SER A 25 -26.70 -3.12 28.00
C SER A 25 -25.56 -2.68 28.92
N ILE A 26 -24.91 -3.61 29.64
CA ILE A 26 -23.69 -3.33 30.39
C ILE A 26 -22.56 -3.18 29.36
N PRO A 27 -21.98 -1.98 29.18
CA PRO A 27 -20.87 -1.81 28.25
C PRO A 27 -19.73 -2.72 28.69
N ALA A 28 -19.14 -3.44 27.73
CA ALA A 28 -17.92 -4.17 27.98
C ALA A 28 -16.86 -3.21 28.54
N PRO A 29 -16.05 -3.62 29.53
CA PRO A 29 -14.97 -2.79 30.01
C PRO A 29 -14.05 -2.44 28.85
N ASP A 30 -13.50 -1.22 28.87
CA ASP A 30 -12.50 -0.82 27.89
C ASP A 30 -11.36 -1.85 27.88
N PRO A 31 -10.91 -2.31 26.70
CA PRO A 31 -9.79 -3.21 26.62
C PRO A 31 -8.56 -2.52 27.23
N PRO A 32 -7.63 -3.29 27.82
CA PRO A 32 -6.36 -2.73 28.25
C PRO A 32 -5.70 -2.07 27.03
N ILE A 33 -5.58 -0.75 27.05
CA ILE A 33 -4.92 -0.01 25.98
C ILE A 33 -3.46 -0.45 25.99
N ALA A 34 -3.02 -1.07 24.91
CA ALA A 34 -1.63 -1.47 24.77
C ALA A 34 -0.73 -0.25 24.95
N LYS A 35 0.44 -0.45 25.56
CA LYS A 35 1.50 0.56 25.48
C LYS A 35 1.91 0.62 24.01
N GLY A 36 1.36 1.58 23.28
CA GLY A 36 1.72 1.81 21.88
C GLY A 36 3.24 1.92 21.73
N VAL A 37 3.73 1.67 20.52
CA VAL A 37 5.18 1.75 20.28
C VAL A 37 5.58 3.22 20.21
N ALA A 38 6.72 3.57 20.82
CA ALA A 38 7.30 4.89 20.66
C ALA A 38 7.65 5.11 19.19
N GLY A 39 7.02 6.10 18.58
CA GLY A 39 7.24 6.46 17.19
C GLY A 39 7.05 7.95 16.99
N LYS A 40 7.52 8.44 15.86
CA LYS A 40 7.35 9.83 15.44
C LYS A 40 6.66 9.84 14.08
N PRO A 41 5.35 10.11 14.02
CA PRO A 41 4.63 10.19 12.77
C PRO A 41 5.28 11.23 11.84
N PHE A 42 5.39 10.87 10.57
CA PHE A 42 5.81 11.76 9.52
C PHE A 42 4.85 12.94 9.43
N THR A 43 5.42 14.14 9.35
CA THR A 43 4.64 15.36 9.12
C THR A 43 5.34 16.16 8.04
N TRP A 44 4.57 16.63 7.05
CA TRP A 44 5.14 17.44 5.98
C TRP A 44 5.70 18.76 6.51
N ARG A 45 4.91 19.48 7.34
CA ARG A 45 5.24 20.82 7.87
C ARG A 45 5.73 21.79 6.78
N GLN A 46 5.06 21.81 5.63
CA GLN A 46 5.43 22.64 4.48
C GLN A 46 4.29 23.53 3.99
N ASP A 47 3.46 24.05 4.90
CA ASP A 47 2.29 24.84 4.53
C ASP A 47 2.63 26.04 3.64
N ALA A 48 3.78 26.69 3.90
CA ALA A 48 4.30 27.76 3.05
C ALA A 48 4.63 27.26 1.62
N THR A 49 5.21 26.06 1.49
CA THR A 49 5.49 25.43 0.20
C THR A 49 4.19 25.09 -0.54
N TRP A 50 3.19 24.55 0.16
CA TRP A 50 1.89 24.22 -0.43
C TRP A 50 1.17 25.47 -0.94
N ASN A 51 1.16 26.55 -0.15
CA ASN A 51 0.60 27.84 -0.56
C ASN A 51 1.35 28.42 -1.77
N ALA A 52 2.67 28.27 -1.83
CA ALA A 52 3.47 28.73 -2.97
C ALA A 52 3.21 27.91 -4.24
N LEU A 53 3.00 26.59 -4.13
CA LEU A 53 2.66 25.72 -5.26
C LEU A 53 1.27 26.04 -5.81
N GLU A 54 0.29 26.29 -4.94
CA GLU A 54 -1.05 26.76 -5.35
C GLU A 54 -0.98 28.10 -6.09
N ALA A 55 -0.20 29.05 -5.58
CA ALA A 55 0.01 30.33 -6.26
C ALA A 55 0.70 30.14 -7.64
N SER A 56 1.69 29.24 -7.69
CA SER A 56 2.41 28.91 -8.94
C SER A 56 1.49 28.27 -9.97
N PHE A 57 0.59 27.37 -9.56
CA PHE A 57 -0.42 26.78 -10.42
C PHE A 57 -1.36 27.83 -11.01
N ARG A 58 -1.89 28.75 -10.19
CA ARG A 58 -2.75 29.85 -10.66
C ARG A 58 -2.03 30.76 -11.64
N GLN A 59 -0.77 31.07 -11.37
CA GLN A 59 0.06 31.86 -12.28
C GLN A 59 0.29 31.11 -13.60
N ALA A 60 0.60 29.82 -13.56
CA ALA A 60 0.79 28.99 -14.74
C ALA A 60 -0.47 28.99 -15.62
N ARG A 61 -1.66 28.86 -15.02
CA ARG A 61 -2.93 28.99 -15.74
C ARG A 61 -3.12 30.34 -16.44
N ASN A 62 -2.65 31.43 -15.85
CA ASN A 62 -2.73 32.77 -16.45
C ASN A 62 -1.74 32.96 -17.61
N ILE A 63 -0.57 32.32 -17.55
CA ILE A 63 0.44 32.36 -18.61
C ILE A 63 -0.05 31.62 -19.86
N GLY A 64 -0.75 30.51 -19.68
CA GLY A 64 -1.24 29.67 -20.77
C GLY A 64 -0.15 28.77 -21.38
N CYS A 65 -0.55 27.81 -22.20
CA CYS A 65 0.32 26.70 -22.61
C CYS A 65 1.49 27.12 -23.51
N ASP A 66 1.28 28.08 -24.41
CA ASP A 66 2.35 28.61 -25.25
C ASP A 66 3.48 29.24 -24.42
N GLY A 67 3.13 30.00 -23.37
CA GLY A 67 4.09 30.64 -22.48
C GLY A 67 4.77 29.68 -21.50
N LEU A 68 4.17 28.52 -21.23
CA LEU A 68 4.73 27.50 -20.33
C LEU A 68 5.63 26.48 -21.03
N LYS A 69 5.65 26.43 -22.36
CA LYS A 69 6.40 25.43 -23.12
C LYS A 69 7.88 25.38 -22.74
N GLU A 70 8.58 26.51 -22.78
CA GLU A 70 10.01 26.60 -22.44
C GLU A 70 10.30 26.28 -20.96
N PRO A 71 9.55 26.83 -19.97
CA PRO A 71 9.69 26.43 -18.57
C PRO A 71 9.48 24.94 -18.31
N ILE A 72 8.47 24.33 -18.94
CA ILE A 72 8.20 22.89 -18.83
C ILE A 72 9.36 22.08 -19.41
N ASP A 73 9.83 22.44 -20.61
CA ASP A 73 10.95 21.77 -21.26
C ASP A 73 12.26 21.91 -20.45
N ALA A 74 12.51 23.07 -19.85
CA ALA A 74 13.63 23.28 -18.96
C ALA A 74 13.54 22.41 -17.70
N GLY A 75 12.35 22.32 -17.09
CA GLY A 75 12.09 21.47 -15.93
C GLY A 75 12.38 19.99 -16.23
N PHE A 76 11.85 19.46 -17.34
CA PHE A 76 12.13 18.08 -17.76
C PHE A 76 13.62 17.85 -18.07
N ARG A 77 14.31 18.80 -18.72
CA ARG A 77 15.75 18.68 -18.97
C ARG A 77 16.53 18.61 -17.66
N GLN A 78 16.14 19.38 -16.66
CA GLN A 78 16.79 19.37 -15.35
C GLN A 78 16.58 18.03 -14.64
N ASP A 79 15.35 17.52 -14.59
CA ASP A 79 15.09 16.22 -13.96
C ASP A 79 15.80 15.07 -14.68
N LYS A 80 15.85 15.09 -16.02
CA LYS A 80 16.61 14.10 -16.79
C LYS A 80 18.09 14.06 -16.37
N ARG A 81 18.70 15.20 -16.05
CA ARG A 81 20.08 15.26 -15.53
C ARG A 81 20.18 14.67 -14.12
N TYR A 82 19.24 14.98 -13.23
CA TYR A 82 19.19 14.36 -11.90
C TYR A 82 19.04 12.85 -11.99
N LEU A 83 18.10 12.35 -12.78
CA LEU A 83 17.86 10.92 -12.96
C LEU A 83 19.07 10.21 -13.60
N ALA A 84 19.75 10.81 -14.58
CA ALA A 84 20.97 10.25 -15.15
C ALA A 84 22.10 10.14 -14.12
N THR A 85 22.21 11.13 -13.24
CA THR A 85 23.19 11.12 -12.13
C THR A 85 22.85 10.05 -11.11
N LEU A 86 21.58 9.94 -10.72
CA LEU A 86 21.09 8.90 -9.80
C LEU A 86 21.23 7.49 -10.37
N ALA A 87 21.15 7.32 -11.69
CA ALA A 87 21.29 6.02 -12.34
C ALA A 87 22.74 5.48 -12.35
N THR A 88 23.74 6.33 -12.14
CA THR A 88 25.16 5.96 -12.26
C THR A 88 25.94 6.11 -10.96
N SER A 89 25.34 6.68 -9.92
CA SER A 89 26.00 6.98 -8.65
C SER A 89 25.10 6.71 -7.46
N GLN A 90 25.69 6.12 -6.41
CA GLN A 90 25.01 5.89 -5.13
C GLN A 90 25.06 7.14 -4.27
N PHE A 91 23.92 7.50 -3.68
CA PHE A 91 23.78 8.68 -2.81
C PHE A 91 23.22 8.27 -1.46
N ARG A 92 23.67 8.97 -0.41
CA ARG A 92 23.06 8.86 0.93
C ARG A 92 21.68 9.53 0.94
N PRO A 93 20.76 9.11 1.83
CA PRO A 93 19.40 9.68 1.89
C PRO A 93 19.31 11.20 2.00
N GLY A 94 20.28 11.82 2.70
CA GLY A 94 20.35 13.27 2.92
C GLY A 94 20.98 14.07 1.77
N ALA A 95 21.32 13.44 0.63
CA ALA A 95 21.95 14.14 -0.49
C ALA A 95 21.04 15.22 -1.08
N THR A 96 21.61 16.38 -1.42
CA THR A 96 20.89 17.55 -1.93
C THR A 96 20.19 17.27 -3.26
N ILE A 97 20.73 16.39 -4.10
CA ILE A 97 20.12 15.99 -5.38
C ILE A 97 18.68 15.52 -5.21
N PHE A 98 18.35 14.84 -4.11
CA PHE A 98 17.00 14.38 -3.86
C PHE A 98 16.06 15.52 -3.48
N THR A 99 16.54 16.51 -2.72
CA THR A 99 15.77 17.71 -2.38
C THR A 99 15.49 18.55 -3.64
N GLU A 100 16.49 18.71 -4.50
CA GLU A 100 16.33 19.46 -5.75
C GLU A 100 15.41 18.75 -6.75
N LEU A 101 15.53 17.42 -6.86
CA LEU A 101 14.61 16.60 -7.66
C LEU A 101 13.17 16.71 -7.14
N GLU A 102 12.96 16.59 -5.83
CA GLU A 102 11.64 16.73 -5.21
C GLU A 102 11.00 18.10 -5.50
N LYS A 103 11.77 19.18 -5.30
CA LYS A 103 11.34 20.54 -5.56
C LYS A 103 10.96 20.73 -7.03
N ASN A 104 11.78 20.22 -7.95
CA ASN A 104 11.53 20.37 -9.38
C ASN A 104 10.31 19.54 -9.83
N ILE A 105 10.14 18.32 -9.32
CA ILE A 105 8.93 17.50 -9.56
C ILE A 105 7.67 18.27 -9.15
N PHE A 106 7.61 18.82 -7.92
CA PHE A 106 6.43 19.56 -7.48
C PHE A 106 6.18 20.83 -8.30
N SER A 107 7.23 21.61 -8.58
CA SER A 107 7.11 22.83 -9.39
C SER A 107 6.65 22.52 -10.81
N LEU A 108 7.26 21.51 -11.46
CA LEU A 108 6.90 21.07 -12.80
C LEU A 108 5.47 20.54 -12.84
N GLY A 109 5.04 19.80 -11.81
CA GLY A 109 3.67 19.32 -11.65
C GLY A 109 2.66 20.45 -11.73
N THR A 110 2.90 21.62 -11.12
CA THR A 110 1.98 22.78 -11.23
C THR A 110 1.83 23.28 -12.67
N MET A 111 2.91 23.28 -13.45
CA MET A 111 2.87 23.74 -14.85
C MET A 111 2.19 22.71 -15.76
N VAL A 112 2.49 21.42 -15.56
CA VAL A 112 1.84 20.34 -16.32
C VAL A 112 0.37 20.22 -15.95
N ALA A 113 -0.02 20.45 -14.69
CA ALA A 113 -1.42 20.51 -14.29
C ALA A 113 -2.18 21.65 -14.98
N ALA A 114 -1.53 22.80 -15.21
CA ALA A 114 -2.12 23.90 -15.95
C ALA A 114 -2.24 23.60 -17.46
N CYS A 115 -1.28 22.84 -18.01
CA CYS A 115 -1.17 22.49 -19.42
C CYS A 115 -0.80 21.01 -19.61
N PRO A 116 -1.82 20.12 -19.67
CA PRO A 116 -1.62 18.66 -19.54
C PRO A 116 -1.08 17.98 -20.80
N GLU A 117 -0.66 18.73 -21.82
CA GLU A 117 -0.07 18.20 -23.06
C GLU A 117 1.15 17.29 -22.80
N ARG A 118 1.85 17.53 -21.69
CA ARG A 118 3.06 16.80 -21.28
C ARG A 118 2.81 15.85 -20.11
N LEU A 119 1.55 15.45 -19.88
CA LEU A 119 1.19 14.53 -18.80
C LEU A 119 1.92 13.19 -18.90
N GLN A 120 2.05 12.61 -20.11
CA GLN A 120 2.74 11.34 -20.28
C GLN A 120 4.22 11.43 -19.88
N ASP A 121 4.92 12.50 -20.25
CA ASP A 121 6.31 12.72 -19.83
C ASP A 121 6.42 12.89 -18.31
N TYR A 122 5.40 13.48 -17.67
CA TYR A 122 5.36 13.62 -16.21
C TYR A 122 5.11 12.28 -15.51
N ILE A 123 4.25 11.41 -16.08
CA ILE A 123 4.08 10.02 -15.63
C ILE A 123 5.42 9.29 -15.70
N ASP A 124 6.14 9.40 -16.81
CA ASP A 124 7.42 8.73 -17.03
C ASP A 124 8.49 9.24 -16.05
N LEU A 125 8.53 10.55 -15.78
CA LEU A 125 9.39 11.17 -14.78
C LEU A 125 9.15 10.61 -13.37
N VAL A 126 7.89 10.60 -12.91
CA VAL A 126 7.54 10.14 -11.55
C VAL A 126 7.79 8.64 -11.39
N THR A 127 7.45 7.83 -12.39
CA THR A 127 7.70 6.38 -12.37
C THR A 127 9.19 6.05 -12.44
N ARG A 128 9.97 6.79 -13.24
CA ARG A 128 11.44 6.63 -13.28
C ARG A 128 12.10 7.05 -11.97
N THR A 129 11.62 8.13 -11.35
CA THR A 129 12.07 8.58 -10.03
C THR A 129 11.84 7.49 -8.98
N ARG A 130 10.63 6.91 -8.93
CA ARG A 130 10.31 5.78 -8.03
C ARG A 130 11.26 4.61 -8.23
N SER A 131 11.53 4.26 -9.48
CA SER A 131 12.39 3.12 -9.86
C SER A 131 13.84 3.32 -9.43
N LEU A 132 14.41 4.49 -9.74
CA LEU A 132 15.78 4.83 -9.33
C LEU A 132 15.89 4.95 -7.80
N LEU A 133 14.89 5.53 -7.14
CA LEU A 133 14.92 5.67 -5.69
C LEU A 133 14.87 4.30 -5.00
N LYS A 134 14.09 3.35 -5.52
CA LYS A 134 14.12 1.96 -5.03
C LYS A 134 15.52 1.36 -5.13
N SER A 135 16.19 1.54 -6.27
CA SER A 135 17.56 1.05 -6.47
C SER A 135 18.57 1.72 -5.52
N GLN A 136 18.48 3.04 -5.31
CA GLN A 136 19.32 3.75 -4.34
C GLN A 136 19.12 3.23 -2.91
N SER A 137 17.87 2.90 -2.57
CA SER A 137 17.49 2.50 -1.22
C SER A 137 17.85 1.07 -0.83
N GLU A 138 18.36 0.26 -1.75
CA GLU A 138 18.68 -1.15 -1.48
C GLU A 138 19.66 -1.35 -0.32
N HIS A 139 20.56 -0.38 -0.15
CA HIS A 139 21.63 -0.34 0.85
C HIS A 139 21.36 0.70 1.96
N TRP A 140 20.21 1.36 1.95
CA TRP A 140 19.84 2.30 3.00
C TRP A 140 19.29 1.54 4.21
N ASP A 141 19.56 2.06 5.41
CA ASP A 141 18.96 1.55 6.64
C ASP A 141 17.53 2.06 6.75
N MET A 142 16.55 1.15 6.70
CA MET A 142 15.13 1.50 6.82
C MET A 142 14.69 1.80 8.25
N ASN A 143 15.59 1.69 9.23
CA ASN A 143 15.40 2.20 10.59
C ASN A 143 15.86 3.66 10.74
N ASP A 144 16.66 4.18 9.80
CA ASP A 144 17.04 5.59 9.79
C ASP A 144 15.87 6.46 9.29
N HIS A 145 15.45 7.40 10.14
CA HIS A 145 14.40 8.36 9.80
C HIS A 145 14.73 9.19 8.56
N VAL A 146 16.00 9.54 8.31
CA VAL A 146 16.37 10.32 7.11
C VAL A 146 16.12 9.49 5.85
N ALA A 147 16.42 8.18 5.88
CA ALA A 147 16.13 7.26 4.80
C ALA A 147 14.63 7.10 4.55
N ARG A 148 13.86 6.84 5.61
CA ARG A 148 12.40 6.67 5.52
C ARG A 148 11.70 7.93 5.04
N ASP A 149 12.04 9.09 5.60
CA ASP A 149 11.47 10.37 5.20
C ASP A 149 11.79 10.69 3.74
N ARG A 150 13.03 10.44 3.31
CA ARG A 150 13.43 10.65 1.92
C ARG A 150 12.63 9.77 0.96
N LEU A 151 12.55 8.48 1.25
CA LEU A 151 11.76 7.54 0.45
C LEU A 151 10.30 7.97 0.39
N TYR A 152 9.69 8.19 1.54
CA TYR A 152 8.28 8.55 1.65
C TYR A 152 7.98 9.84 0.89
N ARG A 153 8.78 10.91 1.06
CA ARG A 153 8.57 12.18 0.36
C ARG A 153 8.58 12.04 -1.16
N LEU A 154 9.54 11.30 -1.72
CA LEU A 154 9.65 11.14 -3.17
C LEU A 154 8.67 10.11 -3.74
N ILE A 155 8.44 8.99 -3.06
CA ILE A 155 7.52 7.94 -3.52
C ILE A 155 6.07 8.37 -3.33
N TYR A 156 5.67 8.67 -2.09
CA TYR A 156 4.29 9.05 -1.80
C TYR A 156 4.01 10.44 -2.36
N GLY A 157 4.91 11.41 -2.12
CA GLY A 157 4.74 12.78 -2.61
C GLY A 157 4.76 12.86 -4.13
N GLY A 158 5.68 12.17 -4.80
CA GLY A 158 5.70 12.11 -6.28
C GLY A 158 4.41 11.52 -6.86
N ARG A 159 3.89 10.44 -6.25
CA ARG A 159 2.58 9.89 -6.64
C ARG A 159 1.44 10.88 -6.38
N ALA A 160 1.42 11.53 -5.22
CA ALA A 160 0.40 12.52 -4.90
C ALA A 160 0.41 13.67 -5.91
N ALA A 161 1.59 14.19 -6.27
CA ALA A 161 1.72 15.21 -7.31
C ALA A 161 1.21 14.73 -8.67
N LEU A 162 1.51 13.49 -9.06
CA LEU A 162 0.98 12.91 -10.30
C LEU A 162 -0.54 12.80 -10.28
N GLU A 163 -1.11 12.34 -9.17
CA GLU A 163 -2.57 12.25 -9.01
C GLU A 163 -3.23 13.64 -9.09
N GLU A 164 -2.63 14.68 -8.51
CA GLU A 164 -3.12 16.06 -8.67
C GLU A 164 -3.09 16.53 -10.12
N VAL A 165 -1.99 16.29 -10.85
CA VAL A 165 -1.93 16.61 -12.29
C VAL A 165 -3.03 15.89 -13.06
N MET A 166 -3.25 14.59 -12.79
CA MET A 166 -4.31 13.81 -13.44
C MET A 166 -5.72 14.36 -13.12
N LEU A 167 -5.94 14.83 -11.88
CA LEU A 167 -7.21 15.44 -11.48
C LEU A 167 -7.49 16.75 -12.22
N GLN A 168 -6.46 17.53 -12.55
CA GLN A 168 -6.59 18.75 -13.35
C GLN A 168 -6.68 18.49 -14.86
N SER A 169 -6.36 17.27 -15.29
CA SER A 169 -6.35 16.89 -16.70
C SER A 169 -7.76 16.49 -17.19
N PRO A 170 -8.08 16.67 -18.48
CA PRO A 170 -9.36 16.23 -19.03
C PRO A 170 -9.64 14.74 -18.75
N ALA A 171 -10.89 14.39 -18.43
CA ALA A 171 -11.26 13.00 -18.19
C ALA A 171 -10.92 12.13 -19.41
N GLY A 172 -10.27 10.98 -19.17
CA GLY A 172 -9.81 10.07 -20.23
C GLY A 172 -8.48 10.43 -20.88
N SER A 173 -7.82 11.53 -20.47
CA SER A 173 -6.50 11.92 -20.98
C SER A 173 -5.32 11.17 -20.34
N TYR A 174 -5.55 10.45 -19.24
CA TYR A 174 -4.54 9.65 -18.54
C TYR A 174 -4.83 8.15 -18.66
N PRO A 175 -3.79 7.31 -18.70
CA PRO A 175 -3.96 5.88 -18.84
C PRO A 175 -4.48 5.24 -17.54
N GLY A 176 -5.38 4.26 -17.67
CA GLY A 176 -5.83 3.44 -16.54
C GLY A 176 -4.77 2.46 -16.02
N LEU A 177 -3.68 2.27 -16.77
CA LEU A 177 -2.52 1.46 -16.39
C LEU A 177 -1.25 2.31 -16.56
N ILE A 178 -0.52 2.50 -15.46
CA ILE A 178 0.77 3.17 -15.46
C ILE A 178 1.84 2.10 -15.31
N LEU A 179 2.69 1.98 -16.33
CA LEU A 179 3.82 1.06 -16.30
C LEU A 179 5.04 1.75 -15.69
N ALA A 180 5.69 1.07 -14.75
CA ALA A 180 7.03 1.41 -14.28
C ALA A 180 8.04 0.48 -14.97
N ASP A 181 9.06 0.01 -14.26
CA ASP A 181 10.03 -0.93 -14.80
C ASP A 181 9.37 -2.24 -15.25
N LYS A 182 9.78 -2.72 -16.43
CA LYS A 182 9.47 -4.07 -16.90
C LYS A 182 10.41 -5.06 -16.21
N VAL A 183 9.97 -5.60 -15.08
CA VAL A 183 10.74 -6.60 -14.33
C VAL A 183 10.55 -7.99 -14.97
N PRO A 184 11.60 -8.66 -15.45
CA PRO A 184 11.47 -9.98 -16.06
C PRO A 184 11.11 -11.06 -15.02
N SER A 185 10.42 -12.12 -15.46
CA SER A 185 10.22 -13.34 -14.68
C SER A 185 10.06 -14.53 -15.63
N VAL A 186 10.56 -15.69 -15.19
CA VAL A 186 10.36 -16.97 -15.88
C VAL A 186 9.20 -17.77 -15.29
N THR A 187 8.60 -17.29 -14.18
CA THR A 187 7.51 -18.00 -13.52
C THR A 187 6.24 -18.01 -14.38
N PRO A 188 5.36 -19.01 -14.20
CA PRO A 188 4.09 -19.08 -14.92
C PRO A 188 3.30 -17.77 -14.82
N SER A 189 2.74 -17.36 -15.95
CA SER A 189 2.12 -16.04 -16.10
C SER A 189 0.70 -16.12 -16.61
N TYR A 190 -0.08 -15.10 -16.28
CA TYR A 190 -1.43 -14.88 -16.77
C TYR A 190 -1.56 -13.45 -17.28
N THR A 191 -2.11 -13.29 -18.48
CA THR A 191 -2.33 -11.97 -19.07
C THR A 191 -3.65 -11.40 -18.57
N PHE A 192 -3.57 -10.38 -17.71
CA PHE A 192 -4.73 -9.60 -17.30
C PHE A 192 -4.76 -8.28 -18.06
N ARG A 193 -5.74 -8.13 -18.97
CA ARG A 193 -5.81 -7.02 -19.93
C ARG A 193 -4.55 -6.97 -20.80
N THR A 194 -3.65 -6.02 -20.53
CA THR A 194 -2.37 -5.84 -21.24
C THR A 194 -1.15 -6.11 -20.35
N LEU A 195 -1.37 -6.48 -19.08
CA LEU A 195 -0.31 -6.73 -18.11
C LEU A 195 -0.12 -8.23 -17.92
N ASN A 196 1.13 -8.70 -18.04
CA ASN A 196 1.50 -10.07 -17.68
C ASN A 196 1.81 -10.12 -16.19
N LEU A 197 0.88 -10.71 -15.44
CA LEU A 197 1.06 -11.07 -14.05
C LEU A 197 1.78 -12.42 -13.98
N HIS A 198 2.74 -12.55 -13.09
CA HIS A 198 3.55 -13.74 -12.93
C HIS A 198 3.37 -14.30 -11.52
N SER A 199 3.41 -15.62 -11.38
CA SER A 199 3.36 -16.27 -10.07
C SER A 199 4.41 -15.68 -9.14
N GLY A 200 4.00 -15.31 -7.93
CA GLY A 200 4.81 -14.61 -6.93
C GLY A 200 4.70 -13.09 -6.98
N ASP A 201 4.02 -12.50 -7.97
CA ASP A 201 3.70 -11.08 -7.94
C ASP A 201 2.87 -10.73 -6.70
N ILE A 202 3.16 -9.58 -6.12
CA ILE A 202 2.49 -9.08 -4.92
C ILE A 202 1.58 -7.93 -5.32
N LEU A 203 0.28 -8.11 -5.09
CA LEU A 203 -0.76 -7.13 -5.40
C LEU A 203 -1.00 -6.27 -4.18
N VAL A 204 -0.62 -4.99 -4.26
CA VAL A 204 -0.87 -4.01 -3.20
C VAL A 204 -2.03 -3.12 -3.64
N SER A 205 -3.14 -3.14 -2.91
CA SER A 205 -4.39 -2.50 -3.33
C SER A 205 -4.96 -1.57 -2.26
N ARG A 206 -5.80 -0.64 -2.71
CA ARG A 206 -6.63 0.19 -1.84
C ARG A 206 -8.07 -0.26 -1.93
N GLY A 207 -8.59 -0.81 -0.83
CA GLY A 207 -10.01 -1.14 -0.71
C GLY A 207 -10.88 0.11 -0.65
N GLY A 208 -12.15 -0.04 -1.03
CA GLY A 208 -13.16 1.02 -0.95
C GLY A 208 -13.85 1.17 0.41
N ALA A 209 -13.55 0.29 1.38
CA ALA A 209 -14.19 0.27 2.68
C ALA A 209 -13.61 1.33 3.65
N PRO A 210 -14.39 1.86 4.61
CA PRO A 210 -13.87 2.78 5.64
C PRO A 210 -12.72 2.19 6.46
N THR A 211 -12.76 0.90 6.78
CA THR A 211 -11.66 0.18 7.46
C THR A 211 -10.37 0.20 6.66
N SER A 212 -10.45 0.08 5.33
CA SER A 212 -9.31 0.21 4.42
C SER A 212 -8.67 1.60 4.50
N ALA A 213 -9.48 2.65 4.60
CA ALA A 213 -8.96 4.01 4.75
C ALA A 213 -8.18 4.19 6.06
N LEU A 214 -8.63 3.56 7.15
CA LEU A 214 -7.90 3.61 8.40
C LEU A 214 -6.59 2.80 8.35
N ILE A 215 -6.60 1.59 7.81
CA ILE A 215 -5.37 0.79 7.65
C ILE A 215 -4.33 1.57 6.85
N ALA A 216 -4.76 2.25 5.78
CA ALA A 216 -3.86 3.09 4.98
C ALA A 216 -3.27 4.26 5.78
N ARG A 217 -4.05 4.86 6.70
CA ARG A 217 -3.72 6.15 7.34
C ARG A 217 -3.27 6.06 8.80
N GLY A 218 -3.45 4.93 9.47
CA GLY A 218 -3.13 4.73 10.88
C GLY A 218 -1.63 4.60 11.18
N ASN A 219 -0.81 4.49 10.14
CA ASN A 219 0.63 4.34 10.24
C ASN A 219 1.35 5.68 10.46
N ASP A 220 2.51 5.63 11.12
CA ASP A 220 3.40 6.78 11.28
C ASP A 220 3.87 7.34 9.92
N TYR A 221 3.82 6.55 8.84
CA TYR A 221 3.95 7.00 7.45
C TYR A 221 2.64 6.68 6.69
N PRO A 222 1.64 7.59 6.71
CA PRO A 222 0.32 7.32 6.13
C PRO A 222 0.35 7.02 4.62
N GLY A 223 -0.01 5.81 4.22
CA GLY A 223 -0.08 5.39 2.82
C GLY A 223 -1.44 5.61 2.16
N ASN A 224 -1.56 5.08 0.95
CA ASN A 224 -2.81 4.96 0.19
C ASN A 224 -3.20 3.51 -0.08
N PHE A 225 -2.44 2.53 0.37
CA PHE A 225 -2.76 1.12 0.25
C PHE A 225 -3.25 0.57 1.57
N SER A 226 -4.05 -0.49 1.51
CA SER A 226 -4.72 -1.04 2.69
C SER A 226 -4.77 -2.57 2.69
N HIS A 227 -4.34 -3.19 1.59
CA HIS A 227 -4.49 -4.63 1.40
C HIS A 227 -3.36 -5.17 0.53
N VAL A 228 -2.88 -6.35 0.86
CA VAL A 228 -1.89 -7.11 0.08
C VAL A 228 -2.46 -8.47 -0.27
N ALA A 229 -2.16 -8.94 -1.47
CA ALA A 229 -2.44 -10.29 -1.90
C ALA A 229 -1.25 -10.87 -2.68
N LEU A 230 -1.15 -12.20 -2.71
CA LEU A 230 -0.12 -12.93 -3.44
C LEU A 230 -0.74 -13.58 -4.68
N PHE A 231 -0.16 -13.32 -5.85
CA PHE A 231 -0.62 -13.87 -7.12
C PHE A 231 0.03 -15.22 -7.41
N TYR A 232 -0.77 -16.19 -7.84
CA TYR A 232 -0.35 -17.53 -8.22
C TYR A 232 -0.96 -17.92 -9.55
N VAL A 233 -0.24 -18.67 -10.37
CA VAL A 233 -0.76 -19.33 -11.57
C VAL A 233 -0.54 -20.82 -11.37
N GLU A 234 -1.62 -21.59 -11.34
CA GLU A 234 -1.55 -23.02 -11.12
C GLU A 234 -0.86 -23.73 -12.30
N GLU A 235 0.17 -24.52 -12.02
CA GLU A 235 1.04 -25.11 -13.05
C GLU A 235 0.29 -26.03 -14.02
N LYS A 236 -0.70 -26.80 -13.54
CA LYS A 236 -1.41 -27.81 -14.35
C LYS A 236 -2.47 -27.21 -15.27
N THR A 237 -3.17 -26.20 -14.81
CA THR A 237 -4.35 -25.64 -15.49
C THR A 237 -4.06 -24.29 -16.14
N GLY A 238 -3.01 -23.60 -15.70
CA GLY A 238 -2.75 -22.21 -16.06
C GLY A 238 -3.75 -21.23 -15.42
N GLU A 239 -4.60 -21.68 -14.51
CA GLU A 239 -5.59 -20.83 -13.87
C GLU A 239 -4.96 -19.88 -12.85
N PRO A 240 -5.30 -18.58 -12.89
CA PRO A 240 -4.81 -17.62 -11.93
C PRO A 240 -5.59 -17.70 -10.62
N ALA A 241 -4.87 -17.56 -9.50
CA ALA A 241 -5.39 -17.53 -8.15
C ALA A 241 -4.77 -16.36 -7.38
N ILE A 242 -5.55 -15.76 -6.49
CA ILE A 242 -5.10 -14.67 -5.61
C ILE A 242 -5.27 -15.14 -4.17
N ILE A 243 -4.17 -15.28 -3.45
CA ILE A 243 -4.17 -15.61 -2.02
C ILE A 243 -4.20 -14.29 -1.25
N GLU A 244 -5.20 -14.12 -0.41
CA GLU A 244 -5.40 -12.88 0.38
C GLU A 244 -6.05 -13.18 1.72
N SER A 245 -5.91 -12.27 2.69
CA SER A 245 -6.54 -12.41 4.00
C SER A 245 -7.55 -11.32 4.27
N HIS A 246 -8.76 -11.70 4.64
CA HIS A 246 -9.85 -10.77 4.98
C HIS A 246 -10.22 -10.86 6.46
N ILE A 247 -10.59 -9.73 7.06
CA ILE A 247 -10.93 -9.63 8.48
C ILE A 247 -11.99 -10.65 8.89
N GLU A 248 -12.97 -10.90 8.00
CA GLU A 248 -14.11 -11.76 8.27
C GLU A 248 -13.88 -13.25 7.98
N ARG A 249 -12.80 -13.61 7.27
CA ARG A 249 -12.58 -14.99 6.77
C ARG A 249 -11.17 -15.53 6.98
N GLY A 250 -10.21 -14.72 7.41
CA GLY A 250 -8.81 -15.10 7.35
C GLY A 250 -8.34 -15.29 5.91
N VAL A 251 -7.38 -16.18 5.71
CA VAL A 251 -6.76 -16.40 4.38
C VAL A 251 -7.67 -17.23 3.49
N VAL A 252 -7.89 -16.74 2.26
CA VAL A 252 -8.71 -17.37 1.24
C VAL A 252 -8.00 -17.34 -0.11
N ILE A 253 -8.50 -18.14 -1.04
CA ILE A 253 -8.13 -18.11 -2.45
C ILE A 253 -9.28 -17.48 -3.23
N SER A 254 -9.02 -16.35 -3.85
CA SER A 254 -9.97 -15.62 -4.70
C SER A 254 -9.61 -15.79 -6.17
N ARG A 255 -10.63 -15.82 -7.03
CA ARG A 255 -10.44 -15.69 -8.48
C ARG A 255 -10.10 -14.24 -8.84
N VAL A 256 -9.48 -14.03 -10.00
CA VAL A 256 -9.18 -12.68 -10.51
C VAL A 256 -10.45 -11.83 -10.65
N ASP A 257 -11.55 -12.41 -11.14
CA ASP A 257 -12.80 -11.67 -11.32
C ASP A 257 -13.48 -11.32 -9.99
N GLU A 258 -13.34 -12.17 -8.97
CA GLU A 258 -13.81 -11.91 -7.61
C GLU A 258 -13.02 -10.77 -6.97
N TYR A 259 -11.69 -10.83 -7.06
CA TYR A 259 -10.79 -9.83 -6.49
C TYR A 259 -11.02 -8.42 -7.07
N ILE A 260 -11.29 -8.34 -8.38
CA ILE A 260 -11.55 -7.06 -9.07
C ILE A 260 -12.98 -6.55 -8.83
N ARG A 261 -13.94 -7.45 -8.56
CA ARG A 261 -15.33 -7.08 -8.25
C ARG A 261 -15.45 -6.47 -6.87
N ASP A 262 -14.62 -6.90 -5.92
CA ASP A 262 -14.43 -6.13 -4.69
C ASP A 262 -13.85 -4.76 -5.04
N LYS A 263 -14.46 -3.69 -4.51
CA LYS A 263 -14.17 -2.32 -4.93
C LYS A 263 -12.72 -1.96 -4.58
N LYS A 264 -11.83 -2.03 -5.58
CA LYS A 264 -10.46 -1.52 -5.48
C LYS A 264 -10.37 -0.15 -6.14
N LEU A 265 -9.91 0.85 -5.40
CA LEU A 265 -9.66 2.20 -5.93
C LEU A 265 -8.37 2.25 -6.77
N ARG A 266 -7.43 1.34 -6.49
CA ARG A 266 -6.15 1.19 -7.19
C ARG A 266 -5.51 -0.14 -6.83
N ILE A 267 -4.67 -0.63 -7.73
CA ILE A 267 -3.83 -1.81 -7.55
C ILE A 267 -2.45 -1.48 -8.08
N MET A 268 -1.42 -1.78 -7.29
CA MET A 268 -0.02 -1.74 -7.66
C MET A 268 0.52 -3.17 -7.66
N VAL A 269 1.20 -3.54 -8.73
CA VAL A 269 1.87 -4.84 -8.83
C VAL A 269 3.34 -4.65 -8.46
N LEU A 270 3.82 -5.42 -7.49
CA LEU A 270 5.22 -5.50 -7.12
C LEU A 270 5.75 -6.88 -7.50
N ARG A 271 6.96 -6.90 -8.05
CA ARG A 271 7.70 -8.12 -8.38
C ARG A 271 9.06 -8.07 -7.70
N LEU A 272 9.53 -9.22 -7.22
CA LEU A 272 10.88 -9.33 -6.69
C LEU A 272 11.89 -8.92 -7.76
N ARG A 273 12.90 -8.16 -7.35
CA ARG A 273 13.96 -7.70 -8.27
C ARG A 273 14.79 -8.91 -8.75
N PRO A 274 15.15 -8.96 -10.05
CA PRO A 274 15.72 -10.15 -10.67
C PRO A 274 17.16 -10.41 -10.22
N ASP A 275 17.84 -9.40 -9.68
CA ASP A 275 19.21 -9.43 -9.18
C ASP A 275 19.32 -9.88 -7.72
N LEU A 276 18.21 -10.26 -7.06
CA LEU A 276 18.29 -10.92 -5.76
C LEU A 276 19.10 -12.22 -5.86
N LEU A 277 20.04 -12.43 -4.94
CA LEU A 277 20.83 -13.65 -4.85
C LEU A 277 19.97 -14.92 -4.86
N HIS A 278 18.84 -14.89 -4.15
CA HIS A 278 17.88 -16.00 -4.10
C HIS A 278 17.26 -16.32 -5.46
N LEU A 279 16.98 -15.30 -6.29
CA LEU A 279 16.40 -15.48 -7.63
C LEU A 279 17.46 -15.91 -8.65
N ASN A 280 18.72 -15.51 -8.48
CA ASN A 280 19.83 -16.01 -9.30
C ASN A 280 20.02 -17.53 -9.10
N ASN A 281 19.86 -18.01 -7.86
CA ASN A 281 19.98 -19.42 -7.53
C ASN A 281 18.73 -20.23 -7.94
N ASP A 282 17.55 -19.64 -7.81
CA ASP A 282 16.28 -20.27 -8.12
C ASP A 282 15.30 -19.26 -8.75
N PRO A 283 15.31 -19.08 -10.08
CA PRO A 283 14.40 -18.17 -10.76
C PRO A 283 12.92 -18.50 -10.59
N MET A 284 12.59 -19.75 -10.19
CA MET A 284 11.23 -20.21 -9.91
C MET A 284 10.80 -20.00 -8.45
N LEU A 285 11.66 -19.45 -7.60
CA LEU A 285 11.36 -19.18 -6.20
C LEU A 285 10.06 -18.40 -5.98
N PRO A 286 9.72 -17.33 -6.73
CA PRO A 286 8.45 -16.63 -6.58
C PRO A 286 7.22 -17.54 -6.81
N HIS A 287 7.32 -18.47 -7.76
CA HIS A 287 6.27 -19.46 -8.00
C HIS A 287 6.16 -20.45 -6.85
N LYS A 288 7.28 -20.96 -6.34
CA LYS A 288 7.30 -21.89 -5.19
C LYS A 288 6.71 -21.26 -3.92
N ALA A 289 7.00 -19.97 -3.67
CA ALA A 289 6.40 -19.22 -2.57
C ALA A 289 4.87 -19.17 -2.70
N ALA A 290 4.37 -18.75 -3.87
CA ALA A 290 2.95 -18.63 -4.15
C ALA A 290 2.22 -19.98 -4.14
N GLN A 291 2.84 -21.03 -4.69
CA GLN A 291 2.33 -22.40 -4.65
C GLN A 291 2.17 -22.89 -3.21
N ARG A 292 3.20 -22.70 -2.37
CA ARG A 292 3.14 -23.11 -0.96
C ARG A 292 2.00 -22.42 -0.21
N ALA A 293 1.82 -21.11 -0.42
CA ALA A 293 0.71 -20.37 0.18
C ALA A 293 -0.65 -20.90 -0.29
N TYR A 294 -0.79 -21.16 -1.60
CA TYR A 294 -1.99 -21.75 -2.19
C TYR A 294 -2.30 -23.14 -1.59
N GLU A 295 -1.29 -24.00 -1.46
CA GLU A 295 -1.44 -25.34 -0.90
C GLU A 295 -1.78 -25.32 0.60
N ASP A 296 -1.19 -24.42 1.38
CA ASP A 296 -1.45 -24.28 2.82
C ASP A 296 -2.91 -23.88 3.08
N VAL A 297 -3.44 -22.91 2.32
CA VAL A 297 -4.85 -22.48 2.43
C VAL A 297 -5.83 -23.57 2.02
N LYS A 298 -5.43 -24.48 1.11
CA LYS A 298 -6.25 -25.66 0.76
C LYS A 298 -6.18 -26.75 1.81
N ALA A 299 -5.05 -26.88 2.49
CA ALA A 299 -4.83 -27.91 3.50
C ALA A 299 -5.48 -27.56 4.85
N ARG A 300 -5.53 -26.27 5.20
CA ARG A 300 -6.08 -25.81 6.49
C ARG A 300 -6.69 -24.42 6.39
N HIS A 301 -7.57 -24.13 7.34
CA HIS A 301 -8.02 -22.77 7.59
C HIS A 301 -6.91 -21.97 8.32
N ILE A 302 -6.63 -20.76 7.84
CA ILE A 302 -5.70 -19.81 8.46
C ILE A 302 -6.53 -18.60 8.93
N PRO A 303 -6.69 -18.36 10.25
CA PRO A 303 -7.51 -17.26 10.75
C PRO A 303 -6.90 -15.90 10.43
N TYR A 304 -7.72 -14.84 10.48
CA TYR A 304 -7.22 -13.47 10.42
C TYR A 304 -6.43 -13.14 11.69
N ASP A 305 -5.30 -12.46 11.55
CA ASP A 305 -4.53 -11.99 12.69
C ASP A 305 -5.00 -10.59 13.16
N PHE A 306 -5.83 -10.58 14.19
CA PHE A 306 -6.28 -9.35 14.85
C PHE A 306 -5.21 -8.72 15.76
N GLU A 307 -4.26 -9.52 16.24
CA GLU A 307 -3.23 -9.06 17.19
C GLU A 307 -2.13 -8.26 16.48
N MET A 308 -1.97 -8.49 15.17
CA MET A 308 -0.96 -7.94 14.25
C MET A 308 0.47 -8.40 14.55
N ASP A 309 0.62 -9.63 15.04
CA ASP A 309 1.89 -10.30 15.31
C ASP A 309 2.41 -11.08 14.10
N TYR A 310 3.16 -10.38 13.24
CA TYR A 310 3.77 -10.95 12.03
C TYR A 310 4.83 -12.03 12.24
N LYS A 311 5.15 -12.32 13.51
CA LYS A 311 6.07 -13.40 13.89
C LYS A 311 5.35 -14.73 14.03
N ASP A 312 4.04 -14.75 14.29
CA ASP A 312 3.24 -15.97 14.36
C ASP A 312 2.57 -16.28 13.00
N PRO A 313 3.02 -17.30 12.24
CA PRO A 313 2.42 -17.65 10.97
C PRO A 313 1.09 -18.42 11.10
N SER A 314 0.64 -18.73 12.32
CA SER A 314 -0.58 -19.53 12.56
C SER A 314 -1.86 -18.78 12.17
N LYS A 315 -1.84 -17.46 12.29
CA LYS A 315 -2.85 -16.49 11.84
C LYS A 315 -2.18 -15.53 10.86
N GLN A 316 -2.94 -14.94 9.95
CA GLN A 316 -2.38 -14.01 8.97
C GLN A 316 -3.31 -12.85 8.66
N PHE A 317 -2.82 -11.61 8.72
CA PHE A 317 -3.42 -10.48 8.03
C PHE A 317 -2.83 -10.30 6.62
N CYS A 318 -3.37 -9.36 5.85
CA CYS A 318 -3.17 -9.32 4.39
C CYS A 318 -1.70 -9.33 3.91
N SER A 319 -0.79 -8.58 4.53
CA SER A 319 0.62 -8.53 4.11
C SER A 319 1.44 -9.74 4.55
N GLU A 320 0.98 -10.46 5.58
CA GLU A 320 1.60 -11.68 6.08
C GLU A 320 1.42 -12.84 5.13
N VAL A 321 0.37 -12.82 4.30
CA VAL A 321 0.19 -13.81 3.23
C VAL A 321 1.41 -13.84 2.31
N ALA A 322 1.92 -12.66 1.92
CA ALA A 322 3.11 -12.58 1.09
C ALA A 322 4.38 -12.88 1.91
N SER A 323 4.56 -12.26 3.07
CA SER A 323 5.81 -12.43 3.83
C SER A 323 6.01 -13.82 4.39
N SER A 324 4.94 -14.49 4.87
CA SER A 324 4.99 -15.88 5.34
C SER A 324 5.31 -16.87 4.23
N ALA A 325 4.88 -16.60 2.99
CA ALA A 325 5.17 -17.43 1.83
C ALA A 325 6.65 -17.36 1.41
N TYR A 326 7.23 -16.16 1.44
CA TYR A 326 8.61 -15.90 0.99
C TYR A 326 9.66 -16.21 2.07
N ARG A 327 9.35 -15.99 3.36
CA ARG A 327 10.29 -16.14 4.49
C ARG A 327 10.97 -17.52 4.55
N PRO A 328 10.28 -18.67 4.39
CA PRO A 328 10.91 -19.98 4.39
C PRO A 328 11.88 -20.22 3.23
N LEU A 329 11.81 -19.40 2.18
CA LEU A 329 12.71 -19.45 1.01
C LEU A 329 13.85 -18.44 1.11
N GLY A 330 14.07 -17.84 2.28
CA GLY A 330 15.17 -16.90 2.54
C GLY A 330 14.91 -15.47 2.08
N VAL A 331 13.73 -15.17 1.54
CA VAL A 331 13.36 -13.80 1.13
C VAL A 331 12.58 -13.13 2.25
N GLU A 332 13.21 -12.15 2.90
CA GLU A 332 12.57 -11.36 3.93
C GLU A 332 11.73 -10.23 3.34
N LEU A 333 10.42 -10.33 3.53
CA LEU A 333 9.47 -9.23 3.35
C LEU A 333 8.91 -8.86 4.74
N TRP A 334 8.85 -7.61 5.15
CA TRP A 334 9.22 -6.38 4.45
C TRP A 334 10.43 -5.75 5.16
N LYS A 335 11.37 -5.15 4.41
CA LYS A 335 12.62 -4.59 4.99
C LYS A 335 12.41 -3.47 6.03
N GLY A 336 11.23 -2.85 6.07
CA GLY A 336 10.87 -1.87 7.09
C GLY A 336 9.51 -2.20 7.68
N THR A 337 9.46 -2.40 8.99
CA THR A 337 8.19 -2.39 9.74
C THR A 337 7.68 -0.95 9.81
N THR A 338 6.37 -0.81 10.02
CA THR A 338 5.74 0.46 10.35
C THR A 338 5.34 0.49 11.81
N HIS A 339 5.31 1.69 12.36
CA HIS A 339 4.81 1.97 13.70
C HIS A 339 3.43 2.62 13.60
N MET A 340 2.59 2.37 14.60
CA MET A 340 1.32 3.05 14.82
C MET A 340 1.37 3.67 16.20
N SER A 341 1.90 4.90 16.30
CA SER A 341 2.25 5.51 17.60
C SER A 341 1.23 6.54 18.11
N SER A 342 0.31 7.01 17.25
CA SER A 342 -0.70 8.01 17.65
C SER A 342 -1.65 7.47 18.72
N PRO A 343 -1.82 8.15 19.89
CA PRO A 343 -2.64 7.63 21.00
C PRO A 343 -4.08 7.30 20.62
N GLY A 344 -4.69 8.11 19.73
CA GLY A 344 -6.05 7.86 19.25
C GLY A 344 -6.15 6.60 18.39
N VAL A 345 -5.14 6.36 17.53
CA VAL A 345 -5.05 5.16 16.70
C VAL A 345 -4.80 3.93 17.56
N VAL A 346 -3.85 4.02 18.51
CA VAL A 346 -3.54 2.92 19.45
C VAL A 346 -4.77 2.51 20.25
N LYS A 347 -5.46 3.49 20.85
CA LYS A 347 -6.67 3.25 21.63
C LYS A 347 -7.71 2.55 20.76
N TRP A 348 -8.02 3.07 19.58
CA TRP A 348 -9.06 2.51 18.72
C TRP A 348 -8.72 1.09 18.26
N LEU A 349 -7.50 0.86 17.76
CA LEU A 349 -7.07 -0.46 17.29
C LEU A 349 -7.04 -1.50 18.42
N SER A 350 -6.78 -1.08 19.66
CA SER A 350 -6.90 -1.97 20.83
C SER A 350 -8.33 -2.53 21.00
N TYR A 351 -9.38 -1.81 20.58
CA TYR A 351 -10.76 -2.35 20.56
C TYR A 351 -11.00 -3.39 19.46
N PHE A 352 -10.14 -3.44 18.43
CA PHE A 352 -10.18 -4.46 17.39
C PHE A 352 -9.31 -5.67 17.72
N GLY A 353 -8.67 -5.69 18.90
CA GLY A 353 -7.80 -6.78 19.34
C GLY A 353 -6.33 -6.60 18.98
N VAL A 354 -5.94 -5.45 18.41
CA VAL A 354 -4.53 -5.17 18.09
C VAL A 354 -3.74 -5.00 19.37
N THR A 355 -2.66 -5.77 19.48
CA THR A 355 -1.72 -5.66 20.60
C THR A 355 -0.31 -5.30 20.14
N HIS A 356 0.01 -5.52 18.85
CA HIS A 356 1.31 -5.27 18.25
C HIS A 356 1.23 -4.05 17.32
N PHE A 357 1.89 -2.95 17.72
CA PHE A 357 1.84 -1.65 17.03
C PHE A 357 3.08 -1.35 16.19
N GLU A 358 4.01 -2.30 16.12
CA GLU A 358 5.07 -2.37 15.13
C GLU A 358 4.81 -3.59 14.24
N THR A 359 4.54 -3.38 12.96
CA THR A 359 4.05 -4.47 12.10
C THR A 359 4.27 -4.20 10.61
N GLN A 360 3.79 -5.11 9.76
CA GLN A 360 3.97 -5.13 8.31
C GLN A 360 2.80 -4.45 7.55
N ALA A 361 2.41 -3.22 7.89
CA ALA A 361 1.20 -2.65 7.26
C ALA A 361 1.39 -2.36 5.75
N PRO A 362 0.36 -2.54 4.92
CA PRO A 362 0.37 -2.11 3.52
C PRO A 362 0.52 -0.59 3.44
N ALA A 363 1.64 -0.11 2.92
CA ALA A 363 1.89 1.31 2.70
C ALA A 363 2.57 1.55 1.34
N ASP A 364 2.77 2.82 0.99
CA ASP A 364 3.53 3.21 -0.20
C ASP A 364 5.04 2.97 -0.06
N LEU A 365 5.52 2.98 1.20
CA LEU A 365 6.91 2.86 1.61
C LEU A 365 7.37 1.40 1.69
#